data_AF-A0A8C0Q706-F1
#
_entry.id   AF-A0A8C0Q706-F1
#
_cell.length_a   1.000
_cell.length_b   1.000
_cell.length_c   1.000
_cell.angle_alpha   90.00
_cell.angle_beta   90.00
_cell.angle_gamma   90.00
#
_symmetry.space_group_name_H-M   'P 1'
#
loop_
_entity.id
_entity.type
_entity.pdbx_description
1 polymer ?
#
loop_
_entity_poly.entity_id
_entity_poly.type
_entity_poly.pdbx_seq_one_letter_code
_entity_poly.pdbx_strand_id
1 'polypeptide(L)'
;MGGGERIGGAGPSGWGGGERIGGGGAERIGGGGAERMGGRRADWRGRGRADWRGRGRADWRGRGRADWGGGAERIGGGGAERMRGRRARAPAPPPAPRCRPRLPPRGLRPAPSSARALRRRPQSRAPAPRPPPPSVLPGGLPGTRGAMAGGHRLLLENARQVVTVCARGERFLAGDALHSLAVLEGASLVVGTDGFIKAIGPADAIQKLFSEETFEERIDCSGKCILPGLVDAHTHPVWAGERVHEFAMKLAGATYMDIHQAGGGINFTVEHTRQASEEELFGSLRGRLQSMVRAGTTLAECKSGYGLDLQTELKMLRVIERARRQLPIGILATYCGAHSVPKGKTAVEAADEIINSHLPKLMELGASGEIHVDNIDVFCEKGVFDLNSTRRILQSGKEMGLQINFHGDELHPMKAAELGAELGALAVSHLEEASDEGIAAMATARCSAILLPTTAYMLRLKQPRARKMLDEGVIVALGSDFNPNAYCFSMPVVMHLACVNMRMSMPEALAAATINAAYALGKSHTHGSLEVGKQGDLIVINAARWEHLIYQFGGHHELIEYVVAKGKVIYKNERSERK
;
A
#
# COMPACT_ATOMS: atom_id res chain seq x y z
N MET A 1 -33.01 9.75 80.09
CA MET A 1 -34.09 9.74 79.08
C MET A 1 -33.50 9.02 77.88
N GLY A 2 -33.74 7.73 77.60
CA GLY A 2 -34.97 6.95 77.68
C GLY A 2 -35.69 7.04 76.33
N GLY A 3 -36.05 5.97 75.61
CA GLY A 3 -35.96 4.53 75.83
C GLY A 3 -37.10 3.82 75.07
N GLY A 4 -36.88 2.57 74.61
CA GLY A 4 -37.92 1.55 74.30
C GLY A 4 -38.77 1.77 73.04
N GLU A 5 -39.30 0.75 72.34
CA GLU A 5 -39.46 -0.71 72.60
C GLU A 5 -39.48 -1.49 71.25
N ARG A 6 -38.84 -2.68 71.10
CA ARG A 6 -39.36 -4.07 71.30
C ARG A 6 -40.25 -4.53 70.08
N ILE A 7 -40.34 -5.79 69.58
CA ILE A 7 -40.26 -7.16 70.16
C ILE A 7 -39.87 -8.24 69.09
N GLY A 8 -39.09 -9.26 69.50
CA GLY A 8 -39.18 -10.70 69.09
C GLY A 8 -38.45 -11.17 67.82
N GLY A 9 -37.71 -12.30 67.72
CA GLY A 9 -37.58 -13.56 68.50
C GLY A 9 -38.03 -14.76 67.64
N ALA A 10 -37.39 -15.94 67.51
CA ALA A 10 -36.16 -16.53 68.08
C ALA A 10 -35.59 -17.62 67.10
N GLY A 11 -34.42 -18.22 67.40
CA GLY A 11 -33.89 -19.43 66.70
C GLY A 11 -34.48 -20.76 67.24
N PRO A 12 -33.81 -21.95 67.13
CA PRO A 12 -32.41 -22.18 66.74
C PRO A 12 -32.11 -23.50 65.93
N SER A 13 -30.82 -23.85 65.85
CA SER A 13 -30.23 -25.22 65.73
C SER A 13 -30.16 -25.95 64.37
N GLY A 14 -29.11 -26.78 64.22
CA GLY A 14 -28.85 -27.68 63.09
C GLY A 14 -28.66 -29.14 63.53
N TRP A 15 -27.78 -29.91 62.85
CA TRP A 15 -27.69 -31.41 62.80
C TRP A 15 -28.78 -32.03 61.88
N GLY A 16 -28.62 -33.16 61.18
CA GLY A 16 -27.47 -34.07 60.92
C GLY A 16 -27.96 -35.44 60.37
N GLY A 17 -27.17 -36.16 59.54
CA GLY A 17 -27.54 -37.47 58.93
C GLY A 17 -28.41 -37.35 57.64
N GLY A 18 -28.37 -38.20 56.61
CA GLY A 18 -28.23 -39.68 56.55
C GLY A 18 -29.64 -40.30 56.38
N GLU A 19 -30.00 -41.20 55.45
CA GLU A 19 -29.23 -42.13 54.60
C GLU A 19 -30.14 -42.81 53.52
N ARG A 20 -29.57 -43.32 52.41
CA ARG A 20 -30.13 -44.35 51.44
C ARG A 20 -31.42 -43.94 50.67
N ILE A 21 -31.87 -44.59 49.57
CA ILE A 21 -31.69 -45.93 48.98
C ILE A 21 -31.73 -45.83 47.44
N GLY A 22 -31.02 -46.70 46.68
CA GLY A 22 -31.48 -47.08 45.32
C GLY A 22 -30.43 -47.45 44.25
N GLY A 23 -30.19 -48.75 44.06
CA GLY A 23 -29.88 -49.32 42.72
C GLY A 23 -28.44 -49.21 42.18
N GLY A 24 -27.59 -50.17 42.54
CA GLY A 24 -26.35 -50.45 41.80
C GLY A 24 -26.54 -51.54 40.74
N GLY A 25 -25.73 -51.50 39.68
CA GLY A 25 -25.64 -52.53 38.65
C GLY A 25 -24.39 -52.28 37.80
N ALA A 26 -23.44 -53.21 37.82
CA ALA A 26 -22.13 -53.06 37.20
C ALA A 26 -21.89 -54.13 36.12
N GLU A 27 -20.69 -54.08 35.53
CA GLU A 27 -20.04 -54.98 34.54
C GLU A 27 -20.09 -54.48 33.09
N ARG A 28 -18.98 -54.22 32.37
CA ARG A 28 -17.59 -54.73 32.23
C ARG A 28 -17.39 -55.97 31.33
N ILE A 29 -16.59 -55.71 30.28
CA ILE A 29 -15.63 -56.61 29.59
C ILE A 29 -16.19 -57.57 28.51
N GLY A 30 -15.76 -57.32 27.26
CA GLY A 30 -14.91 -58.28 26.55
C GLY A 30 -15.46 -59.11 25.38
N GLY A 31 -15.01 -58.74 24.16
CA GLY A 31 -14.63 -59.72 23.12
C GLY A 31 -15.73 -60.33 22.24
N GLY A 32 -15.30 -60.83 21.08
CA GLY A 32 -16.13 -61.59 20.14
C GLY A 32 -16.62 -60.77 18.95
N GLY A 33 -16.16 -61.10 17.74
CA GLY A 33 -16.66 -60.51 16.49
C GLY A 33 -17.23 -61.57 15.55
N ALA A 34 -18.17 -61.16 14.71
CA ALA A 34 -18.52 -61.83 13.46
C ALA A 34 -19.19 -60.84 12.48
N GLU A 35 -18.74 -60.92 11.22
CA GLU A 35 -19.48 -60.78 9.94
C GLU A 35 -21.01 -60.60 9.99
N ARG A 36 -21.75 -59.95 9.08
CA ARG A 36 -21.59 -59.39 7.70
C ARG A 36 -22.84 -58.48 7.46
N MET A 37 -22.95 -57.48 6.58
CA MET A 37 -22.13 -56.86 5.52
C MET A 37 -22.11 -55.31 5.77
N GLY A 38 -22.04 -54.33 4.84
CA GLY A 38 -21.86 -54.25 3.39
C GLY A 38 -22.08 -52.80 2.88
N GLY A 39 -21.06 -52.13 2.35
CA GLY A 39 -21.17 -50.73 1.88
C GLY A 39 -19.82 -50.15 1.45
N ARG A 40 -19.59 -49.99 0.15
CA ARG A 40 -18.26 -49.80 -0.46
C ARG A 40 -17.70 -48.39 -0.25
N ARG A 41 -16.45 -48.29 0.22
CA ARG A 41 -15.52 -47.21 -0.13
C ARG A 41 -14.54 -47.73 -1.19
N ALA A 42 -14.12 -46.87 -2.11
CA ALA A 42 -13.03 -47.16 -3.05
C ALA A 42 -11.87 -46.20 -2.78
N ASP A 43 -10.67 -46.78 -2.64
CA ASP A 43 -9.39 -46.10 -2.47
C ASP A 43 -8.55 -46.37 -3.71
N TRP A 44 -7.72 -45.42 -4.16
CA TRP A 44 -6.83 -45.60 -5.31
C TRP A 44 -5.48 -44.90 -5.11
N ARG A 45 -4.45 -45.73 -4.89
CA ARG A 45 -3.04 -45.39 -5.16
C ARG A 45 -2.49 -46.40 -6.18
N GLY A 46 -1.80 -45.93 -7.22
CA GLY A 46 -0.78 -46.79 -7.86
C GLY A 46 -0.40 -46.56 -9.32
N ARG A 47 0.78 -45.94 -9.49
CA ARG A 47 1.82 -46.20 -10.53
C ARG A 47 1.60 -45.71 -11.97
N GLY A 48 2.67 -45.12 -12.53
CA GLY A 48 2.89 -44.90 -13.96
C GLY A 48 4.04 -43.90 -14.21
N ARG A 49 5.24 -44.39 -14.55
CA ARG A 49 6.39 -43.56 -15.02
C ARG A 49 6.43 -43.58 -16.55
N ALA A 50 6.88 -42.49 -17.18
CA ALA A 50 7.61 -42.53 -18.46
C ALA A 50 8.42 -41.24 -18.69
N ASP A 51 9.63 -41.39 -19.23
CA ASP A 51 10.52 -40.30 -19.67
C ASP A 51 9.96 -39.49 -20.85
N TRP A 52 10.40 -38.24 -20.99
CA TRP A 52 10.59 -37.61 -22.31
C TRP A 52 11.89 -36.81 -22.37
N ARG A 53 12.85 -37.31 -23.16
CA ARG A 53 14.06 -36.57 -23.57
C ARG A 53 13.91 -36.06 -25.00
N GLY A 54 13.87 -34.74 -25.16
CA GLY A 54 14.73 -34.03 -26.11
C GLY A 54 14.32 -33.85 -27.58
N ARG A 55 14.70 -32.66 -28.08
CA ARG A 55 14.94 -32.23 -29.48
C ARG A 55 13.72 -31.89 -30.35
N GLY A 56 13.82 -30.75 -31.03
CA GLY A 56 12.92 -30.34 -32.12
C GLY A 56 12.92 -28.82 -32.33
N ARG A 57 13.83 -28.28 -33.15
CA ARG A 57 13.73 -26.89 -33.66
C ARG A 57 12.79 -26.88 -34.87
N ALA A 58 12.08 -25.76 -35.09
CA ALA A 58 12.21 -24.90 -36.29
C ALA A 58 10.90 -24.20 -36.70
N ASP A 59 11.07 -22.93 -37.09
CA ASP A 59 10.31 -22.11 -38.03
C ASP A 59 8.89 -22.49 -38.47
N TRP A 60 7.99 -21.50 -38.34
CA TRP A 60 6.81 -21.36 -39.20
C TRP A 60 6.88 -20.07 -40.03
N ARG A 61 7.08 -20.23 -41.34
CA ARG A 61 6.82 -19.20 -42.36
C ARG A 61 5.66 -19.62 -43.24
N GLY A 62 4.54 -18.91 -43.11
CA GLY A 62 3.82 -18.37 -44.28
C GLY A 62 2.68 -19.16 -44.94
N ARG A 63 1.61 -18.38 -45.17
CA ARG A 63 0.59 -18.48 -46.24
C ARG A 63 -0.54 -19.52 -46.10
N GLY A 64 -1.75 -19.06 -46.40
CA GLY A 64 -2.94 -19.87 -46.69
C GLY A 64 -4.22 -19.04 -46.63
N ARG A 65 -4.71 -18.54 -47.78
CA ARG A 65 -6.08 -18.00 -47.92
C ARG A 65 -7.05 -19.14 -48.18
N ALA A 66 -8.32 -18.96 -47.79
CA ALA A 66 -9.46 -19.62 -48.43
C ALA A 66 -10.66 -18.67 -48.44
N ASP A 67 -11.31 -18.53 -49.60
CA ASP A 67 -12.57 -17.81 -49.77
C ASP A 67 -13.77 -18.69 -49.39
N TRP A 68 -14.89 -18.05 -49.04
CA TRP A 68 -16.22 -18.64 -49.18
C TRP A 68 -17.22 -17.56 -49.66
N GLY A 69 -17.68 -17.70 -50.89
CA GLY A 69 -19.05 -17.32 -51.28
C GLY A 69 -19.90 -18.61 -51.31
N GLY A 70 -21.23 -18.55 -51.36
CA GLY A 70 -22.15 -17.43 -51.35
C GLY A 70 -23.58 -17.97 -51.47
N GLY A 71 -24.60 -17.15 -51.21
CA GLY A 71 -26.00 -17.55 -51.35
C GLY A 71 -26.86 -16.31 -51.51
N ALA A 72 -27.77 -16.32 -52.50
CA ALA A 72 -28.55 -15.16 -52.88
C ALA A 72 -29.98 -15.55 -53.23
N GLU A 73 -30.94 -14.73 -52.80
CA GLU A 73 -32.27 -14.65 -53.39
C GLU A 73 -32.61 -13.20 -53.73
N ARG A 74 -33.38 -13.00 -54.79
CA ARG A 74 -33.86 -11.69 -55.26
C ARG A 74 -35.37 -11.71 -55.33
N ILE A 75 -36.02 -10.60 -54.94
CA ILE A 75 -37.26 -10.15 -55.61
C ILE A 75 -37.15 -8.62 -55.83
N GLY A 76 -37.74 -8.19 -56.96
CA GLY A 76 -37.91 -6.85 -57.55
C GLY A 76 -37.87 -5.58 -56.66
N GLY A 77 -37.67 -4.39 -57.21
CA GLY A 77 -37.76 -4.02 -58.63
C GLY A 77 -38.52 -2.70 -58.79
N GLY A 78 -37.80 -1.60 -59.00
CA GLY A 78 -38.37 -0.27 -59.17
C GLY A 78 -37.25 0.77 -59.26
N GLY A 79 -37.19 1.52 -60.36
CA GLY A 79 -36.11 2.46 -60.63
C GLY A 79 -36.57 3.92 -60.69
N ALA A 80 -35.70 4.84 -60.29
CA ALA A 80 -35.80 6.26 -60.63
C ALA A 80 -34.39 6.91 -60.71
N GLU A 81 -34.10 7.39 -61.91
CA GLU A 81 -33.28 8.55 -62.29
C GLU A 81 -32.08 9.07 -61.45
N ARG A 82 -30.91 8.88 -62.07
CA ARG A 82 -29.78 9.82 -62.23
C ARG A 82 -29.87 11.20 -61.54
N MET A 83 -28.89 11.48 -60.67
CA MET A 83 -28.13 12.74 -60.72
C MET A 83 -26.62 12.48 -60.62
N ARG A 84 -25.83 13.11 -61.50
CA ARG A 84 -24.36 13.00 -61.52
C ARG A 84 -23.72 14.16 -60.74
N GLY A 85 -23.46 13.96 -59.45
CA GLY A 85 -22.65 14.88 -58.66
C GLY A 85 -21.14 14.58 -58.73
N ARG A 86 -20.40 15.21 -59.65
CA ARG A 86 -18.92 15.18 -59.60
C ARG A 86 -18.42 16.05 -58.44
N ARG A 87 -17.84 15.45 -57.38
CA ARG A 87 -16.97 16.19 -56.44
C ARG A 87 -15.51 15.98 -56.82
N ALA A 88 -14.82 17.08 -57.11
CA ALA A 88 -13.39 17.07 -57.40
C ALA A 88 -12.57 16.81 -56.13
N ARG A 89 -11.40 16.17 -56.29
CA ARG A 89 -10.39 16.08 -55.21
C ARG A 89 -9.69 17.43 -55.07
N ALA A 90 -9.56 17.93 -53.84
CA ALA A 90 -8.71 19.09 -53.56
C ALA A 90 -7.21 18.71 -53.66
N PRO A 91 -6.34 19.62 -54.13
CA PRO A 91 -4.89 19.41 -54.14
C PRO A 91 -4.28 19.62 -52.74
N ALA A 92 -3.16 18.95 -52.46
CA ALA A 92 -2.40 19.10 -51.22
C ALA A 92 -1.61 20.43 -51.19
N PRO A 93 -1.35 21.02 -50.01
CA PRO A 93 -0.59 22.26 -49.88
C PRO A 93 0.93 22.05 -50.11
N PRO A 94 1.67 23.09 -50.57
CA PRO A 94 3.11 23.02 -50.80
C PRO A 94 3.93 23.08 -49.49
N PRO A 95 5.18 22.58 -49.48
CA PRO A 95 6.03 22.58 -48.29
C PRO A 95 6.64 23.97 -47.97
N ALA A 96 6.82 24.25 -46.69
CA ALA A 96 7.40 25.51 -46.19
C ALA A 96 8.91 25.64 -46.46
N PRO A 97 9.44 26.87 -46.66
CA PRO A 97 10.86 27.09 -46.96
C PRO A 97 11.77 26.90 -45.73
N ARG A 98 12.97 26.36 -45.96
CA ARG A 98 14.00 26.13 -44.92
C ARG A 98 14.78 27.42 -44.63
N CYS A 99 14.68 27.95 -43.41
CA CYS A 99 15.54 29.05 -42.95
C CYS A 99 16.96 28.56 -42.61
N ARG A 100 17.99 29.26 -43.12
CA ARG A 100 19.40 29.10 -42.69
C ARG A 100 19.68 30.03 -41.50
N PRO A 101 20.49 29.62 -40.50
CA PRO A 101 20.91 30.52 -39.42
C PRO A 101 21.88 31.59 -39.93
N ARG A 102 21.72 32.84 -39.48
CA ARG A 102 22.67 33.94 -39.70
C ARG A 102 23.68 34.01 -38.56
N LEU A 103 24.94 34.31 -38.89
CA LEU A 103 25.99 34.65 -37.92
C LEU A 103 25.76 36.06 -37.33
N PRO A 104 26.11 36.31 -36.05
CA PRO A 104 26.03 37.65 -35.46
C PRO A 104 27.25 38.53 -35.86
N PRO A 105 27.08 39.85 -36.04
CA PRO A 105 28.17 40.77 -36.36
C PRO A 105 28.99 41.15 -35.11
N ARG A 106 30.24 41.60 -35.34
CA ARG A 106 31.17 42.04 -34.29
C ARG A 106 30.88 43.49 -33.86
N GLY A 107 30.61 43.66 -32.55
CA GLY A 107 31.19 44.68 -31.67
C GLY A 107 30.98 46.18 -31.93
N LEU A 108 30.51 46.88 -30.89
CA LEU A 108 30.98 48.21 -30.47
C LEU A 108 30.76 48.35 -28.95
N ARG A 109 31.64 49.10 -28.26
CA ARG A 109 31.65 49.25 -26.79
C ARG A 109 30.75 50.39 -26.32
N PRO A 110 30.34 50.35 -25.04
CA PRO A 110 30.53 51.52 -24.17
C PRO A 110 31.38 51.20 -22.92
N ALA A 111 31.90 52.23 -22.27
CA ALA A 111 32.69 52.19 -21.04
C ALA A 111 31.89 52.86 -19.87
N PRO A 112 32.38 52.90 -18.61
CA PRO A 112 31.73 52.12 -17.56
C PRO A 112 31.07 52.95 -16.44
N SER A 113 30.02 52.40 -15.82
CA SER A 113 29.50 52.86 -14.52
C SER A 113 29.91 51.88 -13.40
N SER A 114 30.48 52.41 -12.33
CA SER A 114 31.05 51.65 -11.22
C SER A 114 30.01 51.10 -10.23
N ALA A 115 29.95 49.78 -10.05
CA ALA A 115 29.44 49.15 -8.83
C ALA A 115 30.23 47.85 -8.53
N ARG A 116 30.86 47.78 -7.36
CA ARG A 116 31.90 46.80 -7.03
C ARG A 116 31.34 45.68 -6.16
N ALA A 117 30.98 44.54 -6.75
CA ALA A 117 30.56 43.34 -6.03
C ALA A 117 31.56 42.19 -6.22
N LEU A 118 32.33 41.88 -5.17
CA LEU A 118 33.35 40.82 -5.15
C LEU A 118 32.71 39.42 -5.16
N ARG A 119 32.60 38.79 -6.34
CA ARG A 119 32.35 37.35 -6.44
C ARG A 119 33.65 36.57 -6.15
N ARG A 120 33.76 35.97 -4.96
CA ARG A 120 34.80 34.96 -4.67
C ARG A 120 34.57 33.71 -5.53
N ARG A 121 35.64 33.15 -6.11
CA ARG A 121 35.59 31.83 -6.76
C ARG A 121 35.38 30.74 -5.69
N PRO A 122 34.60 29.68 -5.96
CA PRO A 122 34.55 28.52 -5.08
C PRO A 122 35.88 27.76 -5.14
N GLN A 123 36.50 27.53 -3.99
CA GLN A 123 37.62 26.59 -3.87
C GLN A 123 37.08 25.16 -3.85
N SER A 124 37.74 24.25 -4.57
CA SER A 124 37.46 22.82 -4.52
C SER A 124 37.78 22.28 -3.13
N ARG A 125 36.75 21.98 -2.33
CA ARG A 125 36.91 21.17 -1.11
C ARG A 125 37.06 19.70 -1.50
N ALA A 126 38.08 19.05 -0.96
CA ALA A 126 38.17 17.59 -0.97
C ALA A 126 36.95 16.99 -0.23
N PRO A 127 36.51 15.76 -0.59
CA PRO A 127 35.41 15.11 0.11
C PRO A 127 35.76 14.91 1.59
N ALA A 128 34.79 15.19 2.46
CA ALA A 128 34.93 14.91 3.89
C ALA A 128 35.09 13.40 4.12
N PRO A 129 35.84 12.98 5.16
CA PRO A 129 35.93 11.57 5.52
C PRO A 129 34.54 11.01 5.84
N ARG A 130 34.25 9.79 5.36
CA ARG A 130 32.99 9.11 5.68
C ARG A 130 32.91 8.89 7.20
N PRO A 131 31.76 9.15 7.85
CA PRO A 131 31.58 8.76 9.24
C PRO A 131 31.63 7.23 9.37
N PRO A 132 32.00 6.69 10.55
CA PRO A 132 31.94 5.26 10.80
C PRO A 132 30.50 4.74 10.63
N PRO A 133 30.30 3.48 10.20
CA PRO A 133 28.97 2.90 10.11
C PRO A 133 28.31 2.83 11.51
N PRO A 134 26.99 3.01 11.62
CA PRO A 134 26.29 2.92 12.89
C PRO A 134 26.20 1.45 13.36
N SER A 135 27.23 1.00 14.09
CA SER A 135 27.16 -0.25 14.84
C SER A 135 26.35 -0.03 16.12
N VAL A 136 25.02 -0.08 16.02
CA VAL A 136 24.12 0.04 17.18
C VAL A 136 24.01 -1.32 17.89
N LEU A 137 25.13 -1.77 18.45
CA LEU A 137 25.11 -2.73 19.55
C LEU A 137 24.46 -2.03 20.76
N PRO A 138 23.67 -2.74 21.59
CA PRO A 138 23.02 -2.13 22.74
C PRO A 138 24.05 -1.53 23.70
N GLY A 139 24.07 -0.20 23.77
CA GLY A 139 25.00 0.55 24.63
C GLY A 139 24.64 0.34 26.10
N GLY A 140 25.53 -0.35 26.84
CA GLY A 140 25.53 -0.37 28.30
C GLY A 140 24.25 -0.86 28.97
N LEU A 141 23.96 -2.17 28.87
CA LEU A 141 23.11 -2.81 29.88
C LEU A 141 23.76 -2.66 31.27
N PRO A 142 23.04 -2.19 32.31
CA PRO A 142 23.55 -2.17 33.67
C PRO A 142 23.93 -3.59 34.10
N GLY A 143 25.14 -3.75 34.65
CA GLY A 143 25.70 -5.06 34.95
C GLY A 143 24.99 -5.76 36.11
N THR A 144 24.06 -6.66 35.79
CA THR A 144 23.68 -7.77 36.67
C THR A 144 23.51 -9.05 35.84
N ARG A 145 24.13 -10.14 36.30
CA ARG A 145 23.93 -11.48 35.72
C ARG A 145 22.48 -11.92 35.91
N GLY A 146 21.73 -11.92 34.81
CA GLY A 146 20.39 -12.47 34.72
C GLY A 146 20.18 -12.98 33.30
N ALA A 147 20.74 -14.16 33.00
CA ALA A 147 20.46 -14.85 31.75
C ALA A 147 18.98 -15.27 31.76
N MET A 148 18.13 -14.43 31.18
CA MET A 148 16.76 -14.81 30.86
C MET A 148 16.85 -15.84 29.73
N ALA A 149 16.71 -17.12 30.09
CA ALA A 149 16.56 -18.20 29.13
C ALA A 149 15.24 -17.97 28.35
N GLY A 150 15.32 -17.23 27.25
CA GLY A 150 14.18 -16.73 26.50
C GLY A 150 14.59 -16.52 25.05
N GLY A 151 14.41 -17.57 24.24
CA GLY A 151 14.80 -17.57 22.84
C GLY A 151 14.19 -16.44 22.03
N HIS A 152 14.83 -16.15 20.90
CA HIS A 152 14.42 -15.17 19.92
C HIS A 152 13.52 -15.79 18.84
N ARG A 153 12.83 -14.94 18.09
CA ARG A 153 11.95 -15.37 17.01
C ARG A 153 12.73 -15.70 15.74
N LEU A 154 13.53 -14.75 15.29
CA LEU A 154 14.16 -14.82 13.97
C LEU A 154 15.59 -14.29 14.02
N LEU A 155 16.51 -15.06 13.44
CA LEU A 155 17.84 -14.61 13.06
C LEU A 155 17.94 -14.60 11.53
N LEU A 156 18.33 -13.46 10.96
CA LEU A 156 18.75 -13.38 9.56
C LEU A 156 20.27 -13.19 9.53
N GLU A 157 20.97 -14.11 8.88
CA GLU A 157 22.43 -14.22 8.95
C GLU A 157 23.11 -13.78 7.66
N ASN A 158 24.30 -13.18 7.78
CA ASN A 158 25.26 -13.03 6.68
C ASN A 158 24.73 -12.25 5.46
N ALA A 159 23.77 -11.35 5.66
CA ALA A 159 23.21 -10.54 4.58
C ALA A 159 24.31 -9.73 3.90
N ARG A 160 24.33 -9.75 2.56
CA ARG A 160 25.29 -8.94 1.80
C ARG A 160 25.08 -7.47 2.10
N GLN A 161 23.83 -7.03 2.12
CA GLN A 161 23.43 -5.70 2.60
C GLN A 161 22.23 -5.79 3.55
N VAL A 162 22.27 -5.02 4.63
CA VAL A 162 21.07 -4.68 5.43
C VAL A 162 20.82 -3.19 5.21
N VAL A 163 19.78 -2.86 4.47
CA VAL A 163 19.35 -1.48 4.24
C VAL A 163 18.47 -1.08 5.43
N THR A 164 19.02 -0.27 6.33
CA THR A 164 18.26 0.22 7.49
C THR A 164 17.39 1.42 7.15
N VAL A 165 17.66 2.10 6.02
CA VAL A 165 17.07 3.38 5.56
C VAL A 165 17.45 4.54 6.47
N CYS A 166 17.11 4.47 7.76
CA CYS A 166 17.49 5.42 8.81
C CYS A 166 18.68 4.91 9.63
N ALA A 167 19.30 5.78 10.43
CA ALA A 167 20.48 5.45 11.25
C ALA A 167 20.42 5.94 12.71
N ARG A 168 19.56 6.92 13.02
CA ARG A 168 19.55 7.67 14.28
C ARG A 168 18.12 7.97 14.77
N GLY A 169 17.16 7.10 14.49
CA GLY A 169 15.76 7.29 14.86
C GLY A 169 15.03 8.32 13.99
N GLU A 170 15.53 8.60 12.78
CA GLU A 170 14.85 9.51 11.85
C GLU A 170 13.40 9.06 11.59
N ARG A 171 12.45 10.00 11.75
CA ARG A 171 11.01 9.74 11.60
C ARG A 171 10.49 9.90 10.17
N PHE A 172 11.28 10.54 9.31
CA PHE A 172 11.11 10.74 7.87
C PHE A 172 12.47 11.18 7.30
N LEU A 173 12.64 11.14 5.98
CA LEU A 173 13.79 11.66 5.25
C LEU A 173 13.33 12.71 4.23
N ALA A 174 13.98 13.87 4.20
CA ALA A 174 13.72 14.97 3.27
C ALA A 174 15.01 15.75 2.98
N GLY A 175 15.09 16.42 1.82
CA GLY A 175 16.29 17.14 1.37
C GLY A 175 17.53 16.23 1.33
N ASP A 176 18.68 16.76 1.75
CA ASP A 176 19.98 16.08 1.73
C ASP A 176 19.97 14.67 2.38
N ALA A 177 19.08 14.42 3.34
CA ALA A 177 18.97 13.13 4.03
C ALA A 177 18.53 11.98 3.09
N LEU A 178 17.92 12.29 1.94
CA LEU A 178 17.51 11.31 0.94
C LEU A 178 18.66 10.87 0.01
N HIS A 179 19.78 11.59 -0.03
CA HIS A 179 20.89 11.30 -0.95
C HIS A 179 21.75 10.10 -0.53
N SER A 180 21.69 9.66 0.72
CA SER A 180 22.47 8.51 1.22
C SER A 180 21.69 7.77 2.30
N LEU A 181 20.94 6.73 1.89
CA LEU A 181 20.32 5.81 2.83
C LEU A 181 21.37 5.08 3.68
N ALA A 182 20.99 4.73 4.90
CA ALA A 182 21.80 3.89 5.75
C ALA A 182 21.77 2.42 5.27
N VAL A 183 22.96 1.88 5.02
CA VAL A 183 23.20 0.51 4.55
C VAL A 183 24.40 -0.08 5.29
N LEU A 184 24.26 -1.29 5.82
CA LEU A 184 25.33 -2.07 6.43
C LEU A 184 25.71 -3.20 5.47
N GLU A 185 27.01 -3.34 5.16
CA GLU A 185 27.54 -4.48 4.38
C GLU A 185 27.92 -5.63 5.32
N GLY A 186 27.62 -6.88 4.94
CA GLY A 186 28.05 -8.08 5.70
C GLY A 186 27.46 -8.15 7.12
N ALA A 187 26.15 -8.00 7.23
CA ALA A 187 25.46 -7.80 8.50
C ALA A 187 24.38 -8.87 8.78
N SER A 188 24.04 -9.03 10.05
CA SER A 188 22.97 -9.92 10.54
C SER A 188 21.95 -9.12 11.37
N LEU A 189 20.74 -9.66 11.51
CA LEU A 189 19.62 -9.04 12.22
C LEU A 189 18.88 -10.05 13.11
N VAL A 190 18.56 -9.64 14.34
CA VAL A 190 17.80 -10.44 15.32
C VAL A 190 16.44 -9.80 15.61
N VAL A 191 15.37 -10.59 15.57
CA VAL A 191 14.02 -10.21 16.05
C VAL A 191 13.62 -11.06 17.24
N GLY A 192 13.12 -10.43 18.30
CA GLY A 192 12.66 -11.07 19.52
C GLY A 192 11.32 -11.79 19.36
N THR A 193 10.97 -12.62 20.34
CA THR A 193 9.66 -13.30 20.43
C THR A 193 8.48 -12.33 20.51
N ASP A 194 8.71 -11.13 21.04
CA ASP A 194 7.80 -9.97 21.04
C ASP A 194 7.64 -9.28 19.68
N GLY A 195 8.41 -9.69 18.67
CA GLY A 195 8.33 -9.19 17.30
C GLY A 195 9.08 -7.88 17.04
N PHE A 196 9.89 -7.40 18.00
CA PHE A 196 10.75 -6.22 17.83
C PHE A 196 12.20 -6.58 17.49
N ILE A 197 12.85 -5.77 16.67
CA ILE A 197 14.27 -5.89 16.33
C ILE A 197 15.11 -5.68 17.60
N LYS A 198 15.98 -6.64 17.92
CA LYS A 198 16.83 -6.62 19.12
C LYS A 198 18.27 -6.24 18.83
N ALA A 199 18.79 -6.60 17.67
CA ALA A 199 20.13 -6.24 17.23
C ALA A 199 20.23 -6.19 15.71
N ILE A 200 21.07 -5.28 15.21
CA ILE A 200 21.54 -5.22 13.83
C ILE A 200 23.03 -4.88 13.89
N GLY A 201 23.87 -5.58 13.15
CA GLY A 201 25.30 -5.27 13.12
C GLY A 201 26.11 -6.23 12.24
N PRO A 202 27.45 -6.08 12.23
CA PRO A 202 28.35 -7.01 11.54
C PRO A 202 28.04 -8.47 11.90
N ALA A 203 28.07 -9.36 10.90
CA ALA A 203 27.60 -10.73 11.07
C ALA A 203 28.37 -11.51 12.15
N ASP A 204 29.68 -11.30 12.25
CA ASP A 204 30.57 -11.86 13.27
C ASP A 204 30.25 -11.35 14.68
N ALA A 205 29.96 -10.05 14.82
CA ALA A 205 29.56 -9.45 16.09
C ALA A 205 28.22 -10.01 16.58
N ILE A 206 27.24 -10.17 15.69
CA ILE A 206 25.94 -10.80 16.01
C ILE A 206 26.14 -12.28 16.36
N GLN A 207 26.90 -13.04 15.55
CA GLN A 207 27.18 -14.45 15.84
C GLN A 207 27.82 -14.65 17.21
N LYS A 208 28.75 -13.77 17.60
CA LYS A 208 29.41 -13.81 18.91
C LYS A 208 28.50 -13.39 20.07
N LEU A 209 27.62 -12.41 19.87
CA LEU A 209 26.72 -11.92 20.91
C LEU A 209 25.56 -12.88 21.20
N PHE A 210 25.17 -13.69 20.22
CA PHE A 210 24.01 -14.59 20.29
C PHE A 210 24.40 -16.07 20.10
N SER A 211 25.63 -16.47 20.44
CA SER A 211 26.13 -17.84 20.20
C SER A 211 25.40 -18.92 21.02
N GLU A 212 25.01 -18.57 22.25
CA GLU A 212 24.30 -19.47 23.18
C GLU A 212 22.78 -19.30 23.14
N GLU A 213 22.28 -18.39 22.28
CA GLU A 213 20.86 -18.07 22.19
C GLU A 213 20.12 -18.98 21.20
N THR A 214 18.84 -19.24 21.49
CA THR A 214 17.98 -20.07 20.66
C THR A 214 17.06 -19.22 19.77
N PHE A 215 16.68 -19.76 18.62
CA PHE A 215 15.87 -19.06 17.61
C PHE A 215 14.75 -19.97 17.09
N GLU A 216 13.51 -19.46 17.00
CA GLU A 216 12.40 -20.20 16.36
C GLU A 216 12.70 -20.46 14.86
N GLU A 217 13.29 -19.47 14.16
CA GLU A 217 13.68 -19.55 12.76
C GLU A 217 15.05 -18.89 12.50
N ARG A 218 15.84 -19.45 11.58
CA ARG A 218 17.13 -18.93 11.12
C ARG A 218 17.14 -18.90 9.59
N ILE A 219 17.44 -17.74 8.99
CA ILE A 219 17.44 -17.53 7.54
C ILE A 219 18.84 -17.10 7.08
N ASP A 220 19.49 -17.93 6.26
CA ASP A 220 20.73 -17.55 5.59
C ASP A 220 20.45 -16.53 4.48
N CYS A 221 21.01 -15.33 4.66
CA CYS A 221 20.96 -14.21 3.73
C CYS A 221 22.30 -14.02 2.98
N SER A 222 23.20 -15.00 2.99
CA SER A 222 24.44 -14.99 2.21
C SER A 222 24.19 -14.61 0.75
N GLY A 223 24.77 -13.49 0.31
CA GLY A 223 24.59 -12.96 -1.05
C GLY A 223 23.25 -12.26 -1.33
N LYS A 224 22.37 -12.15 -0.34
CA LYS A 224 21.03 -11.53 -0.40
C LYS A 224 21.02 -10.16 0.30
N CYS A 225 19.96 -9.38 0.10
CA CYS A 225 19.76 -8.11 0.82
C CYS A 225 18.51 -8.17 1.71
N ILE A 226 18.61 -7.56 2.90
CA ILE A 226 17.49 -7.28 3.79
C ILE A 226 17.11 -5.81 3.66
N LEU A 227 15.83 -5.51 3.51
CA LEU A 227 15.27 -4.16 3.48
C LEU A 227 14.09 -4.07 4.47
N PRO A 228 13.64 -2.87 4.88
CA PRO A 228 12.41 -2.72 5.63
C PRO A 228 11.22 -3.24 4.82
N GLY A 229 10.18 -3.69 5.52
CA GLY A 229 8.90 -4.02 4.90
C GLY A 229 8.35 -2.82 4.15
N LEU A 230 7.86 -3.04 2.93
CA LEU A 230 7.32 -1.95 2.12
C LEU A 230 6.01 -1.46 2.75
N VAL A 231 5.82 -0.15 2.73
CA VAL A 231 4.62 0.50 3.24
C VAL A 231 3.85 1.07 2.06
N ASP A 232 2.64 0.56 1.85
CA ASP A 232 1.74 1.08 0.83
C ASP A 232 0.86 2.18 1.46
N ALA A 233 1.21 3.44 1.19
CA ALA A 233 0.62 4.59 1.86
C ALA A 233 -0.81 4.93 1.41
N HIS A 234 -1.33 4.28 0.36
CA HIS A 234 -2.64 4.62 -0.20
C HIS A 234 -3.21 3.46 -1.03
N THR A 235 -4.28 2.82 -0.54
CA THR A 235 -5.06 1.84 -1.33
C THR A 235 -6.56 1.90 -1.00
N HIS A 236 -7.39 1.43 -1.94
CA HIS A 236 -8.83 1.21 -1.75
C HIS A 236 -9.14 -0.28 -1.96
N PRO A 237 -8.71 -1.19 -1.07
CA PRO A 237 -8.60 -2.61 -1.37
C PRO A 237 -9.91 -3.39 -1.15
N VAL A 238 -10.93 -2.74 -0.58
CA VAL A 238 -12.26 -3.31 -0.36
C VAL A 238 -13.20 -2.82 -1.45
N TRP A 239 -13.59 -3.74 -2.34
CA TRP A 239 -14.60 -3.52 -3.36
C TRP A 239 -15.14 -4.85 -3.90
N ALA A 240 -16.30 -4.80 -4.56
CA ALA A 240 -16.83 -5.86 -5.40
C ALA A 240 -17.03 -5.40 -6.86
N GLY A 241 -17.14 -6.35 -7.78
CA GLY A 241 -17.20 -6.11 -9.23
C GLY A 241 -15.84 -5.82 -9.88
N GLU A 242 -15.82 -5.80 -11.21
CA GLU A 242 -14.60 -5.62 -12.02
C GLU A 242 -14.82 -4.59 -13.14
N ARG A 243 -13.91 -3.60 -13.26
CA ARG A 243 -13.99 -2.51 -14.25
C ARG A 243 -13.16 -2.79 -15.52
N VAL A 244 -12.92 -4.08 -15.83
CA VAL A 244 -12.18 -4.52 -17.03
C VAL A 244 -12.81 -3.99 -18.33
N HIS A 245 -14.14 -3.93 -18.36
CA HIS A 245 -14.91 -3.38 -19.48
C HIS A 245 -14.60 -1.88 -19.71
N GLU A 246 -14.54 -1.07 -18.64
CA GLU A 246 -14.15 0.34 -18.73
C GLU A 246 -12.70 0.52 -19.18
N PHE A 247 -11.79 -0.34 -18.71
CA PHE A 247 -10.39 -0.30 -19.15
C PHE A 247 -10.29 -0.52 -20.66
N ALA A 248 -11.04 -1.49 -21.21
CA ALA A 248 -11.14 -1.70 -22.65
C ALA A 248 -11.73 -0.46 -23.38
N MET A 249 -12.77 0.16 -22.84
CA MET A 249 -13.34 1.41 -23.41
C MET A 249 -12.34 2.57 -23.39
N LYS A 250 -11.62 2.79 -22.28
CA LYS A 250 -10.56 3.81 -22.18
C LYS A 250 -9.45 3.59 -23.20
N LEU A 251 -9.02 2.34 -23.39
CA LEU A 251 -8.02 1.98 -24.42
C LEU A 251 -8.54 2.19 -25.86
N ALA A 252 -9.85 2.05 -26.08
CA ALA A 252 -10.50 2.38 -27.35
C ALA A 252 -10.74 3.91 -27.55
N GLY A 253 -10.39 4.75 -26.57
CA GLY A 253 -10.51 6.20 -26.65
C GLY A 253 -11.86 6.77 -26.18
N ALA A 254 -12.67 5.98 -25.45
CA ALA A 254 -13.92 6.46 -24.86
C ALA A 254 -13.68 7.61 -23.86
N THR A 255 -14.53 8.63 -23.90
CA THR A 255 -14.52 9.73 -22.94
C THR A 255 -15.08 9.29 -21.59
N TYR A 256 -14.85 10.09 -20.55
CA TYR A 256 -15.48 9.90 -19.24
C TYR A 256 -17.02 9.81 -19.33
N MET A 257 -17.63 10.54 -20.25
CA MET A 257 -19.09 10.54 -20.42
C MET A 257 -19.60 9.29 -21.16
N ASP A 258 -18.85 8.77 -22.13
CA ASP A 258 -19.20 7.51 -22.80
C ASP A 258 -19.16 6.33 -21.80
N ILE A 259 -18.16 6.33 -20.91
CA ILE A 259 -18.02 5.32 -19.85
C ILE A 259 -19.16 5.44 -18.83
N HIS A 260 -19.54 6.66 -18.44
CA HIS A 260 -20.65 6.89 -17.52
C HIS A 260 -22.00 6.49 -18.13
N GLN A 261 -22.23 6.80 -19.42
CA GLN A 261 -23.43 6.38 -20.15
C GLN A 261 -23.53 4.85 -20.31
N ALA A 262 -22.39 4.16 -20.42
CA ALA A 262 -22.32 2.70 -20.40
C ALA A 262 -22.51 2.07 -18.99
N GLY A 263 -22.82 2.87 -17.97
CA GLY A 263 -23.04 2.40 -16.59
C GLY A 263 -21.77 2.19 -15.77
N GLY A 264 -20.61 2.61 -16.28
CA GLY A 264 -19.32 2.56 -15.59
C GLY A 264 -19.09 3.73 -14.63
N GLY A 265 -17.84 3.87 -14.18
CA GLY A 265 -17.41 4.89 -13.22
C GLY A 265 -17.40 4.39 -11.78
N ILE A 266 -17.19 5.29 -10.82
CA ILE A 266 -17.21 4.94 -9.38
C ILE A 266 -18.55 4.31 -8.96
N ASN A 267 -19.66 4.78 -9.53
CA ASN A 267 -21.00 4.25 -9.24
C ASN A 267 -21.13 2.75 -9.55
N PHE A 268 -20.47 2.23 -10.60
CA PHE A 268 -20.45 0.80 -10.89
C PHE A 268 -19.91 0.00 -9.69
N THR A 269 -18.76 0.41 -9.16
CA THR A 269 -18.16 -0.22 -7.98
C THR A 269 -19.02 -0.04 -6.73
N VAL A 270 -19.65 1.13 -6.56
CA VAL A 270 -20.54 1.40 -5.42
C VAL A 270 -21.75 0.47 -5.43
N GLU A 271 -22.46 0.35 -6.55
CA GLU A 271 -23.61 -0.57 -6.66
C GLU A 271 -23.21 -2.03 -6.35
N HIS A 272 -22.09 -2.52 -6.89
CA HIS A 272 -21.61 -3.88 -6.62
C HIS A 272 -21.17 -4.06 -5.17
N THR A 273 -20.49 -3.08 -4.57
CA THR A 273 -19.99 -3.13 -3.18
C THR A 273 -21.14 -3.02 -2.17
N ARG A 274 -22.22 -2.30 -2.51
CA ARG A 274 -23.50 -2.30 -1.77
C ARG A 274 -24.14 -3.68 -1.76
N GLN A 275 -24.24 -4.33 -2.93
CA GLN A 275 -24.88 -5.64 -3.09
C GLN A 275 -24.08 -6.79 -2.44
N ALA A 276 -22.74 -6.75 -2.49
CA ALA A 276 -21.88 -7.79 -1.94
C ALA A 276 -22.03 -7.93 -0.41
N SER A 277 -22.01 -9.17 0.08
CA SER A 277 -21.98 -9.47 1.52
C SER A 277 -20.62 -9.13 2.15
N GLU A 278 -20.61 -9.04 3.49
CA GLU A 278 -19.37 -8.83 4.26
C GLU A 278 -18.34 -9.96 4.02
N GLU A 279 -18.80 -11.21 3.86
CA GLU A 279 -17.92 -12.37 3.62
C GLU A 279 -17.30 -12.35 2.22
N GLU A 280 -18.04 -11.96 1.18
CA GLU A 280 -17.50 -11.83 -0.19
C GLU A 280 -16.44 -10.71 -0.28
N LEU A 281 -16.71 -9.58 0.39
CA LEU A 281 -15.75 -8.48 0.50
C LEU A 281 -14.50 -8.90 1.29
N PHE A 282 -14.66 -9.63 2.41
CA PHE A 282 -13.54 -10.16 3.18
C PHE A 282 -12.70 -11.20 2.42
N GLY A 283 -13.35 -12.14 1.73
CA GLY A 283 -12.70 -13.13 0.89
C GLY A 283 -11.85 -12.49 -0.22
N SER A 284 -12.39 -11.45 -0.86
CA SER A 284 -11.72 -10.67 -1.90
C SER A 284 -10.56 -9.83 -1.34
N LEU A 285 -10.78 -9.11 -0.24
CA LEU A 285 -9.75 -8.34 0.46
C LEU A 285 -8.56 -9.24 0.87
N ARG A 286 -8.84 -10.43 1.42
CA ARG A 286 -7.79 -11.39 1.82
C ARG A 286 -6.91 -11.79 0.64
N GLY A 287 -7.48 -12.06 -0.54
CA GLY A 287 -6.71 -12.39 -1.75
C GLY A 287 -5.88 -11.21 -2.27
N ARG A 288 -6.41 -9.99 -2.20
CA ARG A 288 -5.73 -8.74 -2.54
C ARG A 288 -4.53 -8.49 -1.61
N LEU A 289 -4.75 -8.53 -0.29
CA LEU A 289 -3.69 -8.38 0.72
C LEU A 289 -2.60 -9.46 0.59
N GLN A 290 -2.97 -10.72 0.32
CA GLN A 290 -1.98 -11.76 0.04
C GLN A 290 -1.11 -11.44 -1.20
N SER A 291 -1.68 -10.76 -2.20
CA SER A 291 -0.93 -10.34 -3.40
C SER A 291 0.02 -9.18 -3.08
N MET A 292 -0.41 -8.23 -2.25
CA MET A 292 0.44 -7.15 -1.71
C MET A 292 1.60 -7.70 -0.85
N VAL A 293 1.34 -8.68 0.02
CA VAL A 293 2.38 -9.37 0.80
C VAL A 293 3.41 -10.02 -0.13
N ARG A 294 2.99 -10.75 -1.17
CA ARG A 294 3.93 -11.34 -2.16
C ARG A 294 4.76 -10.30 -2.92
N ALA A 295 4.28 -9.05 -3.00
CA ALA A 295 5.00 -7.92 -3.58
C ALA A 295 5.86 -7.13 -2.57
N GLY A 296 5.95 -7.58 -1.31
CA GLY A 296 6.83 -7.02 -0.28
C GLY A 296 6.16 -6.08 0.72
N THR A 297 4.85 -5.82 0.60
CA THR A 297 4.13 -4.92 1.51
C THR A 297 3.89 -5.60 2.87
N THR A 298 4.35 -4.98 3.96
CA THR A 298 4.07 -5.43 5.34
C THR A 298 3.11 -4.51 6.10
N LEU A 299 2.93 -3.27 5.64
CA LEU A 299 1.94 -2.33 6.15
C LEU A 299 1.19 -1.68 4.98
N ALA A 300 -0.13 -1.67 5.02
CA ALA A 300 -0.97 -1.02 4.02
C ALA A 300 -2.01 -0.10 4.66
N GLU A 301 -2.23 1.07 4.05
CA GLU A 301 -3.46 1.82 4.26
C GLU A 301 -4.62 1.17 3.48
N CYS A 302 -5.73 0.91 4.16
CA CYS A 302 -6.96 0.38 3.58
C CYS A 302 -8.10 1.39 3.74
N LYS A 303 -8.51 2.04 2.65
CA LYS A 303 -9.62 2.99 2.63
C LYS A 303 -10.98 2.30 2.43
N SER A 304 -12.03 2.91 2.99
CA SER A 304 -13.43 2.67 2.61
C SER A 304 -13.80 3.50 1.36
N GLY A 305 -15.04 3.97 1.18
CA GLY A 305 -15.39 4.92 0.11
C GLY A 305 -15.99 4.34 -1.16
N TYR A 306 -16.31 3.05 -1.18
CA TYR A 306 -17.18 2.44 -2.20
C TYR A 306 -18.57 2.07 -1.65
N GLY A 307 -18.96 2.66 -0.52
CA GLY A 307 -20.32 2.60 0.01
C GLY A 307 -21.13 3.85 -0.29
N LEU A 308 -20.58 5.03 0.00
CA LEU A 308 -21.27 6.34 -0.15
C LEU A 308 -22.64 6.40 0.59
N ASP A 309 -22.81 5.56 1.62
CA ASP A 309 -23.93 5.52 2.56
C ASP A 309 -23.42 4.89 3.87
N LEU A 310 -24.06 5.21 5.00
CA LEU A 310 -23.58 4.80 6.31
C LEU A 310 -23.44 3.27 6.45
N GLN A 311 -24.43 2.51 5.99
CA GLN A 311 -24.46 1.06 6.23
C GLN A 311 -23.35 0.35 5.44
N THR A 312 -23.11 0.76 4.20
CA THR A 312 -22.09 0.16 3.35
C THR A 312 -20.68 0.61 3.74
N GLU A 313 -20.48 1.87 4.14
CA GLU A 313 -19.19 2.32 4.70
C GLU A 313 -18.83 1.55 5.98
N LEU A 314 -19.78 1.37 6.90
CA LEU A 314 -19.57 0.56 8.11
C LEU A 314 -19.29 -0.92 7.79
N LYS A 315 -19.99 -1.51 6.81
CA LYS A 315 -19.71 -2.87 6.32
C LYS A 315 -18.26 -2.99 5.79
N MET A 316 -17.79 -2.02 5.01
CA MET A 316 -16.40 -2.00 4.53
C MET A 316 -15.39 -1.88 5.66
N LEU A 317 -15.65 -1.02 6.65
CA LEU A 317 -14.77 -0.85 7.81
C LEU A 317 -14.74 -2.09 8.73
N ARG A 318 -15.85 -2.82 8.88
CA ARG A 318 -15.87 -4.15 9.54
C ARG A 318 -15.01 -5.17 8.81
N VAL A 319 -15.05 -5.20 7.48
CA VAL A 319 -14.18 -6.06 6.65
C VAL A 319 -12.69 -5.74 6.89
N ILE A 320 -12.35 -4.44 6.95
CA ILE A 320 -10.98 -3.96 7.23
C ILE A 320 -10.56 -4.36 8.65
N GLU A 321 -11.41 -4.16 9.65
CA GLU A 321 -11.13 -4.53 11.04
C GLU A 321 -10.96 -6.05 11.21
N ARG A 322 -11.81 -6.85 10.57
CA ARG A 322 -11.69 -8.31 10.55
C ARG A 322 -10.37 -8.75 9.90
N ALA A 323 -9.96 -8.12 8.80
CA ALA A 323 -8.66 -8.37 8.19
C ALA A 323 -7.50 -7.98 9.11
N ARG A 324 -7.58 -6.82 9.78
CA ARG A 324 -6.58 -6.33 10.76
C ARG A 324 -6.39 -7.27 11.95
N ARG A 325 -7.46 -7.98 12.36
CA ARG A 325 -7.43 -8.99 13.44
C ARG A 325 -6.95 -10.37 12.98
N GLN A 326 -7.28 -10.79 11.76
CA GLN A 326 -7.09 -12.18 11.29
C GLN A 326 -5.86 -12.38 10.39
N LEU A 327 -5.35 -11.33 9.75
CA LEU A 327 -4.22 -11.41 8.82
C LEU A 327 -2.95 -10.82 9.44
N PRO A 328 -1.75 -11.31 9.07
CA PRO A 328 -0.52 -10.91 9.74
C PRO A 328 0.13 -9.64 9.16
N ILE A 329 -0.38 -9.14 8.02
CA ILE A 329 -0.01 -7.84 7.46
C ILE A 329 -0.54 -6.70 8.35
N GLY A 330 0.25 -5.65 8.55
CA GLY A 330 -0.20 -4.41 9.18
C GLY A 330 -1.25 -3.71 8.32
N ILE A 331 -2.36 -3.30 8.93
CA ILE A 331 -3.44 -2.56 8.28
C ILE A 331 -3.71 -1.29 9.07
N LEU A 332 -3.73 -0.17 8.36
CA LEU A 332 -4.26 1.10 8.82
C LEU A 332 -5.64 1.33 8.18
N ALA A 333 -6.64 1.72 8.96
CA ALA A 333 -8.00 1.91 8.46
C ALA A 333 -8.30 3.39 8.21
N THR A 334 -8.79 3.71 7.01
CA THR A 334 -9.14 5.09 6.62
C THR A 334 -10.60 5.17 6.20
N TYR A 335 -11.37 6.03 6.87
CA TYR A 335 -12.75 6.32 6.47
C TYR A 335 -12.77 7.34 5.33
N CYS A 336 -13.25 6.92 4.17
CA CYS A 336 -13.34 7.74 2.94
C CYS A 336 -14.80 7.84 2.44
N GLY A 337 -15.77 8.03 3.33
CA GLY A 337 -17.18 8.16 2.91
C GLY A 337 -17.45 9.36 1.97
N ALA A 338 -16.52 10.32 1.91
CA ALA A 338 -16.52 11.46 1.00
C ALA A 338 -15.68 11.22 -0.28
N HIS A 339 -15.62 9.99 -0.78
CA HIS A 339 -14.93 9.64 -2.02
C HIS A 339 -15.69 10.09 -3.28
N SER A 340 -17.02 10.17 -3.22
CA SER A 340 -17.86 10.75 -4.28
C SER A 340 -19.18 11.24 -3.71
N VAL A 341 -19.85 12.19 -4.37
CA VAL A 341 -21.21 12.59 -4.01
C VAL A 341 -22.18 11.44 -4.32
N PRO A 342 -23.05 11.01 -3.37
CA PRO A 342 -24.06 9.99 -3.62
C PRO A 342 -25.11 10.45 -4.65
N LYS A 343 -25.63 9.53 -5.46
CA LYS A 343 -26.72 9.82 -6.40
C LYS A 343 -27.91 10.48 -5.70
N GLY A 344 -28.40 11.59 -6.26
CA GLY A 344 -29.55 12.33 -5.73
C GLY A 344 -29.26 13.29 -4.58
N LYS A 345 -27.98 13.51 -4.22
CA LYS A 345 -27.55 14.50 -3.23
C LYS A 345 -26.62 15.54 -3.85
N THR A 346 -26.54 16.71 -3.25
CA THR A 346 -25.47 17.69 -3.45
C THR A 346 -24.25 17.37 -2.57
N ALA A 347 -23.10 17.96 -2.90
CA ALA A 347 -21.89 17.83 -2.09
C ALA A 347 -22.04 18.43 -0.67
N VAL A 348 -22.96 19.38 -0.48
CA VAL A 348 -23.24 19.98 0.84
C VAL A 348 -24.09 19.02 1.68
N GLU A 349 -25.19 18.49 1.13
CA GLU A 349 -26.04 17.52 1.84
C GLU A 349 -25.27 16.24 2.20
N ALA A 350 -24.39 15.77 1.32
CA ALA A 350 -23.52 14.63 1.60
C ALA A 350 -22.49 14.94 2.70
N ALA A 351 -21.90 16.15 2.71
CA ALA A 351 -21.01 16.58 3.78
C ALA A 351 -21.75 16.68 5.13
N ASP A 352 -22.97 17.23 5.12
CA ASP A 352 -23.81 17.38 6.31
C ASP A 352 -24.22 16.02 6.89
N GLU A 353 -24.56 15.04 6.06
CA GLU A 353 -24.84 13.66 6.49
C GLU A 353 -23.60 12.97 7.07
N ILE A 354 -22.43 13.14 6.44
CA ILE A 354 -21.18 12.58 6.96
C ILE A 354 -20.89 13.15 8.36
N ILE A 355 -20.93 14.47 8.50
CA ILE A 355 -20.62 15.17 9.77
C ILE A 355 -21.65 14.83 10.86
N ASN A 356 -22.95 14.85 10.55
CA ASN A 356 -24.00 14.73 11.57
C ASN A 356 -24.48 13.29 11.81
N SER A 357 -24.13 12.33 10.95
CA SER A 357 -24.58 10.93 11.08
C SER A 357 -23.42 9.92 11.04
N HIS A 358 -22.53 9.99 10.05
CA HIS A 358 -21.48 8.99 9.91
C HIS A 358 -20.41 9.11 10.98
N LEU A 359 -19.83 10.30 11.16
CA LEU A 359 -18.73 10.49 12.11
C LEU A 359 -19.15 10.19 13.58
N PRO A 360 -20.33 10.62 14.07
CA PRO A 360 -20.82 10.22 15.40
C PRO A 360 -21.00 8.70 15.54
N LYS A 361 -21.48 8.00 14.51
CA LYS A 361 -21.61 6.54 14.55
C LYS A 361 -20.26 5.83 14.53
N LEU A 362 -19.26 6.38 13.83
CA LEU A 362 -17.88 5.88 13.87
C LEU A 362 -17.26 6.05 15.26
N MET A 363 -17.49 7.17 15.95
CA MET A 363 -17.06 7.33 17.35
C MET A 363 -17.68 6.27 18.27
N GLU A 364 -18.99 6.03 18.15
CA GLU A 364 -19.70 5.02 18.96
C GLU A 364 -19.09 3.62 18.79
N LEU A 365 -18.83 3.22 17.54
CA LEU A 365 -18.26 1.91 17.20
C LEU A 365 -16.74 1.82 17.48
N GLY A 366 -16.05 2.96 17.52
CA GLY A 366 -14.68 3.08 18.03
C GLY A 366 -14.62 2.89 19.54
N ALA A 367 -15.52 3.54 20.28
CA ALA A 367 -15.60 3.44 21.74
C ALA A 367 -16.01 2.03 22.22
N SER A 368 -16.82 1.30 21.44
CA SER A 368 -17.13 -0.12 21.72
C SER A 368 -16.01 -1.09 21.33
N GLY A 369 -15.00 -0.62 20.58
CA GLY A 369 -13.94 -1.46 20.00
C GLY A 369 -14.43 -2.37 18.86
N GLU A 370 -15.61 -2.12 18.29
CA GLU A 370 -16.14 -2.88 17.14
C GLU A 370 -15.36 -2.56 15.86
N ILE A 371 -15.08 -1.28 15.61
CA ILE A 371 -14.37 -0.78 14.42
C ILE A 371 -13.30 0.19 14.88
N HIS A 372 -12.09 0.11 14.33
CA HIS A 372 -11.08 1.14 14.52
C HIS A 372 -10.81 1.85 13.20
N VAL A 373 -10.72 3.18 13.26
CA VAL A 373 -10.36 4.05 12.14
C VAL A 373 -9.20 4.91 12.60
N ASP A 374 -8.10 4.95 11.84
CA ASP A 374 -6.95 5.79 12.11
C ASP A 374 -7.09 7.17 11.43
N ASN A 375 -7.58 7.20 10.18
CA ASN A 375 -7.64 8.41 9.34
C ASN A 375 -9.04 8.74 8.81
N ILE A 376 -9.26 10.00 8.47
CA ILE A 376 -10.37 10.51 7.65
C ILE A 376 -9.85 11.06 6.31
N ASP A 377 -10.63 10.81 5.25
CA ASP A 377 -10.32 11.13 3.86
C ASP A 377 -11.54 11.74 3.13
N VAL A 378 -11.27 12.61 2.16
CA VAL A 378 -12.23 13.29 1.28
C VAL A 378 -11.60 13.41 -0.10
N PHE A 379 -12.36 13.20 -1.17
CA PHE A 379 -11.93 13.55 -2.52
C PHE A 379 -12.20 15.03 -2.82
N CYS A 380 -11.18 15.87 -2.57
CA CYS A 380 -11.24 17.30 -2.81
C CYS A 380 -11.00 17.61 -4.29
N GLU A 381 -12.08 17.59 -5.07
CA GLU A 381 -12.04 17.70 -6.53
C GLU A 381 -13.30 18.38 -7.08
N LYS A 382 -13.14 19.09 -8.21
CA LYS A 382 -14.20 19.83 -8.89
C LYS A 382 -15.32 18.89 -9.34
N GLY A 383 -16.53 19.16 -8.83
CA GLY A 383 -17.70 18.32 -9.06
C GLY A 383 -17.82 17.13 -8.12
N VAL A 384 -16.90 17.01 -7.14
CA VAL A 384 -16.96 16.04 -6.05
C VAL A 384 -17.18 16.79 -4.73
N PHE A 385 -16.15 17.02 -3.91
CA PHE A 385 -16.23 17.92 -2.75
C PHE A 385 -15.32 19.14 -2.95
N ASP A 386 -15.89 20.33 -2.76
CA ASP A 386 -15.10 21.58 -2.81
C ASP A 386 -14.27 21.79 -1.54
N LEU A 387 -13.44 22.84 -1.50
CA LEU A 387 -12.61 23.19 -0.35
C LEU A 387 -13.43 23.41 0.94
N ASN A 388 -14.67 23.89 0.87
CA ASN A 388 -15.48 24.19 2.04
C ASN A 388 -16.05 22.90 2.64
N SER A 389 -16.72 22.07 1.83
CA SER A 389 -17.19 20.75 2.27
C SER A 389 -16.03 19.88 2.75
N THR A 390 -14.90 19.87 2.03
CA THR A 390 -13.67 19.16 2.43
C THR A 390 -13.19 19.63 3.80
N ARG A 391 -13.01 20.94 4.00
CA ARG A 391 -12.60 21.52 5.29
C ARG A 391 -13.52 21.10 6.42
N ARG A 392 -14.84 21.20 6.23
CA ARG A 392 -15.84 20.87 7.25
C ARG A 392 -15.73 19.40 7.68
N ILE A 393 -15.70 18.47 6.72
CA ILE A 393 -15.61 17.03 6.99
C ILE A 393 -14.30 16.70 7.72
N LEU A 394 -13.16 17.14 7.19
CA LEU A 394 -11.84 16.84 7.75
C LEU A 394 -11.64 17.43 9.15
N GLN A 395 -12.12 18.66 9.38
CA GLN A 395 -12.05 19.31 10.69
C GLN A 395 -12.92 18.58 11.73
N SER A 396 -14.15 18.18 11.37
CA SER A 396 -14.99 17.37 12.27
C SER A 396 -14.39 16.00 12.57
N GLY A 397 -13.78 15.32 11.58
CA GLY A 397 -13.07 14.06 11.84
C GLY A 397 -11.86 14.23 12.77
N LYS A 398 -11.11 15.33 12.62
CA LYS A 398 -9.97 15.69 13.48
C LYS A 398 -10.40 15.99 14.92
N GLU A 399 -11.53 16.67 15.11
CA GLU A 399 -12.12 16.93 16.43
C GLU A 399 -12.53 15.63 17.16
N MET A 400 -12.78 14.55 16.40
CA MET A 400 -13.05 13.20 16.92
C MET A 400 -11.79 12.33 17.06
N GLY A 401 -10.60 12.89 16.82
CA GLY A 401 -9.31 12.23 17.01
C GLY A 401 -8.73 11.51 15.77
N LEU A 402 -9.43 11.52 14.64
CA LEU A 402 -8.92 10.94 13.39
C LEU A 402 -7.80 11.79 12.78
N GLN A 403 -6.81 11.15 12.16
CA GLN A 403 -5.79 11.87 11.39
C GLN A 403 -6.32 12.26 10.02
N ILE A 404 -5.92 13.42 9.48
CA ILE A 404 -6.31 13.84 8.14
C ILE A 404 -5.30 13.28 7.12
N ASN A 405 -5.77 12.43 6.21
CA ASN A 405 -5.06 11.98 5.01
C ASN A 405 -6.07 11.96 3.86
N PHE A 406 -5.95 12.86 2.88
CA PHE A 406 -7.00 13.04 1.88
C PHE A 406 -6.51 13.20 0.43
N HIS A 407 -7.40 12.98 -0.54
CA HIS A 407 -7.10 13.12 -1.96
C HIS A 407 -7.27 14.58 -2.39
N GLY A 408 -6.33 15.12 -3.17
CA GLY A 408 -6.42 16.51 -3.62
C GLY A 408 -5.49 16.87 -4.77
N ASP A 409 -5.93 17.87 -5.54
CA ASP A 409 -5.21 18.40 -6.70
C ASP A 409 -4.86 17.32 -7.77
N GLU A 410 -5.73 16.32 -7.98
CA GLU A 410 -5.54 15.24 -8.97
C GLU A 410 -5.83 15.70 -10.41
N LEU A 411 -7.01 16.28 -10.64
CA LEU A 411 -7.51 16.61 -11.98
C LEU A 411 -7.61 18.12 -12.21
N HIS A 412 -7.86 18.90 -11.14
CA HIS A 412 -7.87 20.36 -11.18
C HIS A 412 -7.04 20.95 -10.03
N PRO A 413 -6.48 22.18 -10.19
CA PRO A 413 -5.78 22.89 -9.12
C PRO A 413 -6.80 23.42 -8.08
N MET A 414 -7.17 22.57 -7.14
CA MET A 414 -8.17 22.84 -6.10
C MET A 414 -7.61 23.62 -4.92
N LYS A 415 -6.27 23.66 -4.76
CA LYS A 415 -5.54 24.14 -3.57
C LYS A 415 -5.69 23.22 -2.34
N ALA A 416 -5.75 21.92 -2.60
CA ALA A 416 -5.84 20.92 -1.55
C ALA A 416 -4.52 20.81 -0.77
N ALA A 417 -3.37 20.99 -1.43
CA ALA A 417 -2.06 21.09 -0.77
C ALA A 417 -2.01 22.21 0.29
N GLU A 418 -2.49 23.42 -0.04
CA GLU A 418 -2.62 24.55 0.89
C GLU A 418 -3.57 24.22 2.04
N LEU A 419 -4.75 23.64 1.76
CA LEU A 419 -5.72 23.24 2.78
C LEU A 419 -5.14 22.18 3.74
N GLY A 420 -4.42 21.19 3.21
CA GLY A 420 -3.76 20.16 4.00
C GLY A 420 -2.71 20.73 4.94
N ALA A 421 -1.88 21.65 4.45
CA ALA A 421 -0.92 22.37 5.29
C ALA A 421 -1.61 23.21 6.39
N GLU A 422 -2.68 23.92 6.05
CA GLU A 422 -3.44 24.76 7.00
C GLU A 422 -4.13 23.94 8.10
N LEU A 423 -4.76 22.81 7.74
CA LEU A 423 -5.43 21.93 8.70
C LEU A 423 -4.45 21.04 9.49
N GLY A 424 -3.14 21.10 9.20
CA GLY A 424 -2.15 20.20 9.80
C GLY A 424 -2.41 18.74 9.44
N ALA A 425 -2.75 18.47 8.17
CA ALA A 425 -2.93 17.14 7.64
C ALA A 425 -1.62 16.36 7.66
N LEU A 426 -1.72 15.05 7.92
CA LEU A 426 -0.58 14.15 7.90
C LEU A 426 -0.09 13.90 6.48
N ALA A 427 -1.03 13.84 5.52
CA ALA A 427 -0.75 13.73 4.11
C ALA A 427 -1.84 14.31 3.21
N VAL A 428 -1.45 14.67 1.99
CA VAL A 428 -2.33 14.83 0.82
C VAL A 428 -1.83 13.87 -0.27
N SER A 429 -2.77 13.19 -0.93
CA SER A 429 -2.52 12.22 -2.00
C SER A 429 -2.81 12.83 -3.39
N HIS A 430 -2.24 12.25 -4.46
CA HIS A 430 -2.30 12.70 -5.86
C HIS A 430 -1.33 13.86 -6.18
N LEU A 431 -1.78 15.12 -6.09
CA LEU A 431 -0.97 16.34 -6.25
C LEU A 431 -0.38 16.60 -7.65
N GLU A 432 -1.00 16.08 -8.71
CA GLU A 432 -0.70 16.36 -10.11
C GLU A 432 -0.75 17.86 -10.43
N GLU A 433 -1.78 18.56 -9.96
CA GLU A 433 -2.05 19.99 -10.18
C GLU A 433 -1.77 20.87 -8.94
N ALA A 434 -1.03 20.36 -7.95
CA ALA A 434 -0.63 21.12 -6.77
C ALA A 434 0.16 22.39 -7.13
N SER A 435 -0.20 23.52 -6.52
CA SER A 435 0.38 24.85 -6.76
C SER A 435 1.82 24.98 -6.24
N ASP A 436 2.50 26.09 -6.53
CA ASP A 436 3.83 26.36 -5.96
C ASP A 436 3.71 26.72 -4.47
N GLU A 437 2.69 27.48 -4.13
CA GLU A 437 2.32 27.88 -2.78
C GLU A 437 1.97 26.65 -1.91
N GLY A 438 1.25 25.69 -2.48
CA GLY A 438 0.88 24.42 -1.84
C GLY A 438 2.09 23.55 -1.51
N ILE A 439 3.03 23.38 -2.45
CA ILE A 439 4.27 22.61 -2.21
C ILE A 439 5.08 23.25 -1.06
N ALA A 440 5.27 24.58 -1.08
CA ALA A 440 5.98 25.30 -0.04
C ALA A 440 5.26 25.24 1.33
N ALA A 441 3.92 25.29 1.33
CA ALA A 441 3.11 25.14 2.53
C ALA A 441 3.23 23.73 3.13
N MET A 442 3.17 22.68 2.30
CA MET A 442 3.33 21.29 2.75
C MET A 442 4.71 21.04 3.38
N ALA A 443 5.79 21.54 2.74
CA ALA A 443 7.15 21.45 3.29
C ALA A 443 7.27 22.12 4.67
N THR A 444 6.64 23.29 4.83
CA THR A 444 6.62 24.05 6.09
C THR A 444 5.81 23.36 7.18
N ALA A 445 4.61 22.88 6.85
CA ALA A 445 3.69 22.23 7.79
C ALA A 445 4.07 20.78 8.14
N ARG A 446 5.07 20.20 7.43
CA ARG A 446 5.39 18.75 7.46
C ARG A 446 4.23 17.86 7.02
N CYS A 447 3.35 18.39 6.16
CA CYS A 447 2.33 17.60 5.49
C CYS A 447 2.99 16.76 4.39
N SER A 448 2.71 15.46 4.34
CA SER A 448 3.34 14.54 3.39
C SER A 448 2.65 14.57 2.04
N ALA A 449 3.42 14.46 0.95
CA ALA A 449 2.89 14.27 -0.39
C ALA A 449 2.91 12.77 -0.73
N ILE A 450 1.76 12.10 -0.77
CA ILE A 450 1.66 10.70 -1.23
C ILE A 450 1.42 10.70 -2.74
N LEU A 451 2.44 10.31 -3.51
CA LEU A 451 2.38 10.34 -4.97
C LEU A 451 2.00 8.96 -5.53
N LEU A 452 1.15 8.96 -6.55
CA LEU A 452 0.44 7.77 -7.06
C LEU A 452 0.77 7.53 -8.55
N PRO A 453 2.01 7.10 -8.88
CA PRO A 453 2.51 7.02 -10.26
C PRO A 453 1.73 6.05 -11.14
N THR A 454 1.12 5.03 -10.53
CA THR A 454 0.26 4.03 -11.14
C THR A 454 -1.00 4.65 -11.74
N THR A 455 -1.70 5.49 -10.97
CA THR A 455 -2.92 6.18 -11.41
C THR A 455 -2.62 7.22 -12.48
N ALA A 456 -1.60 8.05 -12.26
CA ALA A 456 -1.14 9.01 -13.26
C ALA A 456 -0.73 8.32 -14.59
N TYR A 457 -0.09 7.15 -14.53
CA TYR A 457 0.23 6.34 -15.71
C TYR A 457 -1.03 5.75 -16.39
N MET A 458 -1.90 5.08 -15.63
CA MET A 458 -3.06 4.37 -16.18
C MET A 458 -4.13 5.32 -16.75
N LEU A 459 -4.31 6.48 -16.13
CA LEU A 459 -5.22 7.53 -16.60
C LEU A 459 -4.57 8.51 -17.59
N ARG A 460 -3.27 8.36 -17.87
CA ARG A 460 -2.47 9.23 -18.75
C ARG A 460 -2.48 10.71 -18.30
N LEU A 461 -2.50 10.94 -16.99
CA LEU A 461 -2.43 12.27 -16.40
C LEU A 461 -1.02 12.85 -16.54
N LYS A 462 -0.92 14.17 -16.35
CA LYS A 462 0.34 14.83 -16.01
C LYS A 462 0.89 14.17 -14.74
N GLN A 463 2.19 13.99 -14.64
CA GLN A 463 2.80 13.44 -13.42
C GLN A 463 2.91 14.54 -12.35
N PRO A 464 2.71 14.23 -11.06
CA PRO A 464 2.92 15.19 -9.99
C PRO A 464 4.38 15.63 -9.92
N ARG A 465 4.60 16.83 -9.38
CA ARG A 465 5.87 17.56 -9.50
C ARG A 465 6.91 17.08 -8.46
N ALA A 466 7.08 15.76 -8.34
CA ALA A 466 7.88 15.12 -7.29
C ALA A 466 9.28 15.71 -7.12
N ARG A 467 9.99 15.97 -8.23
CA ARG A 467 11.31 16.61 -8.18
C ARG A 467 11.26 17.97 -7.47
N LYS A 468 10.29 18.83 -7.81
CA LYS A 468 10.11 20.12 -7.13
C LYS A 468 9.77 19.94 -5.65
N MET A 469 8.88 19.01 -5.32
CA MET A 469 8.51 18.69 -3.94
C MET A 469 9.73 18.23 -3.11
N LEU A 470 10.56 17.35 -3.66
CA LEU A 470 11.81 16.88 -3.04
C LEU A 470 12.82 18.01 -2.84
N ASP A 471 13.02 18.83 -3.87
CA ASP A 471 13.97 19.95 -3.86
C ASP A 471 13.54 21.08 -2.89
N GLU A 472 12.22 21.25 -2.65
CA GLU A 472 11.66 22.16 -1.64
C GLU A 472 11.53 21.53 -0.23
N GLY A 473 11.90 20.26 -0.07
CA GLY A 473 11.94 19.59 1.24
C GLY A 473 10.61 19.05 1.75
N VAL A 474 9.62 18.87 0.87
CA VAL A 474 8.38 18.13 1.18
C VAL A 474 8.72 16.68 1.52
N ILE A 475 7.99 16.10 2.47
CA ILE A 475 8.10 14.68 2.81
C ILE A 475 7.32 13.89 1.75
N VAL A 476 8.02 13.42 0.72
CA VAL A 476 7.42 12.62 -0.36
C VAL A 476 7.33 11.15 0.04
N ALA A 477 6.13 10.60 -0.08
CA ALA A 477 5.76 9.20 0.11
C ALA A 477 5.20 8.62 -1.20
N LEU A 478 5.11 7.30 -1.29
CA LEU A 478 4.50 6.59 -2.42
C LEU A 478 3.36 5.68 -1.94
N GLY A 479 2.30 5.60 -2.73
CA GLY A 479 1.23 4.61 -2.61
C GLY A 479 0.96 3.95 -3.97
N SER A 480 0.38 2.76 -3.94
CA SER A 480 0.02 2.05 -5.19
C SER A 480 -1.29 2.51 -5.79
N ASP A 481 -2.13 3.17 -5.00
CA ASP A 481 -3.54 3.45 -5.30
C ASP A 481 -4.28 2.18 -5.75
N PHE A 482 -4.04 1.05 -5.06
CA PHE A 482 -4.63 -0.21 -5.48
C PHE A 482 -6.15 -0.18 -5.34
N ASN A 483 -6.83 0.00 -6.48
CA ASN A 483 -8.26 0.19 -6.59
C ASN A 483 -8.78 -0.45 -7.90
N PRO A 484 -10.10 -0.63 -8.11
CA PRO A 484 -10.63 -1.31 -9.30
C PRO A 484 -10.38 -0.58 -10.64
N ASN A 485 -10.01 0.70 -10.63
CA ASN A 485 -9.59 1.44 -11.82
C ASN A 485 -8.06 1.45 -11.99
N ALA A 486 -7.29 1.52 -10.90
CA ALA A 486 -5.84 1.44 -10.87
C ALA A 486 -5.39 0.10 -10.27
N TYR A 487 -5.52 -0.98 -11.06
CA TYR A 487 -5.22 -2.34 -10.61
C TYR A 487 -3.70 -2.59 -10.56
N CYS A 488 -3.01 -1.98 -9.60
CA CYS A 488 -1.62 -2.24 -9.29
C CYS A 488 -1.43 -2.34 -7.77
N PHE A 489 -0.94 -3.48 -7.27
CA PHE A 489 -0.70 -3.73 -5.85
C PHE A 489 0.78 -3.79 -5.48
N SER A 490 1.67 -3.46 -6.42
CA SER A 490 3.10 -3.77 -6.33
C SER A 490 3.92 -2.52 -6.08
N MET A 491 4.23 -2.25 -4.81
CA MET A 491 5.10 -1.13 -4.41
C MET A 491 6.48 -1.11 -5.12
N PRO A 492 7.10 -2.23 -5.50
CA PRO A 492 8.28 -2.23 -6.38
C PRO A 492 8.04 -1.62 -7.77
N VAL A 493 6.88 -1.89 -8.40
CA VAL A 493 6.46 -1.24 -9.66
C VAL A 493 6.18 0.25 -9.45
N VAL A 494 5.56 0.62 -8.33
CA VAL A 494 5.32 2.02 -7.93
C VAL A 494 6.65 2.78 -7.84
N MET A 495 7.64 2.24 -7.13
CA MET A 495 8.99 2.82 -7.04
C MET A 495 9.67 2.95 -8.42
N HIS A 496 9.53 1.95 -9.29
CA HIS A 496 10.08 2.00 -10.65
C HIS A 496 9.45 3.15 -11.47
N LEU A 497 8.12 3.25 -11.47
CA LEU A 497 7.40 4.31 -12.18
C LEU A 497 7.71 5.70 -11.61
N ALA A 498 7.88 5.82 -10.29
CA ALA A 498 8.31 7.07 -9.66
C ALA A 498 9.72 7.49 -10.12
N CYS A 499 10.65 6.54 -10.25
CA CYS A 499 11.98 6.82 -10.79
C CYS A 499 11.93 7.29 -12.26
N VAL A 500 11.19 6.56 -13.11
CA VAL A 500 11.15 6.82 -14.56
C VAL A 500 10.33 8.07 -14.91
N ASN A 501 9.10 8.19 -14.37
CA ASN A 501 8.15 9.21 -14.77
C ASN A 501 8.29 10.50 -13.96
N MET A 502 8.61 10.40 -12.66
CA MET A 502 8.69 11.55 -11.74
C MET A 502 10.14 12.01 -11.46
N ARG A 503 11.13 11.33 -12.05
CA ARG A 503 12.58 11.62 -11.89
C ARG A 503 13.07 11.53 -10.44
N MET A 504 12.53 10.57 -9.69
CA MET A 504 13.10 10.18 -8.40
C MET A 504 14.35 9.32 -8.63
N SER A 505 15.31 9.42 -7.72
CA SER A 505 16.41 8.44 -7.61
C SER A 505 15.92 7.22 -6.83
N MET A 506 16.62 6.09 -6.98
CA MET A 506 16.32 4.87 -6.23
C MET A 506 16.34 5.08 -4.70
N PRO A 507 17.29 5.84 -4.10
CA PRO A 507 17.25 6.21 -2.68
C PRO A 507 15.97 6.94 -2.27
N GLU A 508 15.56 7.96 -3.03
CA GLU A 508 14.33 8.72 -2.75
C GLU A 508 13.09 7.83 -2.88
N ALA A 509 13.02 6.97 -3.90
CA ALA A 509 11.89 6.07 -4.10
C ALA A 509 11.79 5.01 -2.99
N LEU A 510 12.91 4.44 -2.52
CA LEU A 510 12.90 3.50 -1.40
C LEU A 510 12.49 4.16 -0.09
N ALA A 511 13.01 5.35 0.22
CA ALA A 511 12.56 6.11 1.39
C ALA A 511 11.06 6.46 1.30
N ALA A 512 10.58 6.84 0.11
CA ALA A 512 9.19 7.17 -0.13
C ALA A 512 8.23 5.97 0.03
N ALA A 513 8.68 4.75 -0.28
CA ALA A 513 7.93 3.50 -0.09
C ALA A 513 8.22 2.79 1.26
N THR A 514 8.99 3.42 2.17
CA THR A 514 9.30 2.85 3.50
C THR A 514 9.09 3.89 4.61
N ILE A 515 10.11 4.65 5.01
CA ILE A 515 10.03 5.55 6.18
C ILE A 515 9.07 6.72 5.97
N ASN A 516 9.01 7.31 4.77
CA ASN A 516 8.12 8.44 4.51
C ASN A 516 6.67 7.98 4.33
N ALA A 517 6.43 6.83 3.70
CA ALA A 517 5.12 6.18 3.71
C ALA A 517 4.68 5.84 5.15
N ALA A 518 5.56 5.29 5.98
CA ALA A 518 5.27 5.08 7.40
C ALA A 518 5.01 6.39 8.15
N TYR A 519 5.63 7.51 7.77
CA TYR A 519 5.38 8.82 8.36
C TYR A 519 4.01 9.37 7.96
N ALA A 520 3.66 9.29 6.68
CA ALA A 520 2.36 9.68 6.13
C ALA A 520 1.17 8.88 6.72
N LEU A 521 1.43 7.70 7.28
CA LEU A 521 0.46 6.88 8.04
C LEU A 521 0.63 6.96 9.58
N GLY A 522 1.55 7.80 10.10
CA GLY A 522 1.80 7.98 11.54
C GLY A 522 2.56 6.82 12.22
N LYS A 523 2.93 5.77 11.46
CA LYS A 523 3.58 4.54 11.94
C LYS A 523 5.11 4.54 11.86
N SER A 524 5.78 5.63 11.47
CA SER A 524 7.27 5.68 11.37
C SER A 524 8.04 5.52 12.70
N HIS A 525 7.32 5.39 13.82
CA HIS A 525 7.89 4.99 15.11
C HIS A 525 8.10 3.47 15.21
N THR A 526 7.35 2.67 14.44
CA THR A 526 7.36 1.20 14.46
C THR A 526 7.75 0.57 13.11
N HIS A 527 7.49 1.23 11.98
CA HIS A 527 7.67 0.71 10.62
C HIS A 527 8.56 1.62 9.77
N GLY A 528 8.96 1.14 8.58
CA GLY A 528 9.62 1.93 7.53
C GLY A 528 11.16 2.04 7.63
N SER A 529 11.78 1.50 8.68
CA SER A 529 13.24 1.38 8.80
C SER A 529 13.60 0.19 9.69
N LEU A 530 14.81 -0.35 9.52
CA LEU A 530 15.33 -1.42 10.37
C LEU A 530 16.19 -0.79 11.47
N GLU A 531 15.62 -0.62 12.65
CA GLU A 531 16.29 -0.02 13.82
C GLU A 531 15.93 -0.82 15.08
N VAL A 532 16.85 -0.91 16.04
CA VAL A 532 16.59 -1.63 17.31
C VAL A 532 15.38 -1.00 18.02
N GLY A 533 14.44 -1.84 18.46
CA GLY A 533 13.17 -1.42 19.06
C GLY A 533 12.03 -1.19 18.06
N LYS A 534 12.28 -1.11 16.75
CA LYS A 534 11.22 -1.12 15.73
C LYS A 534 10.68 -2.52 15.48
N GLN A 535 9.52 -2.62 14.84
CA GLN A 535 8.87 -3.88 14.49
C GLN A 535 9.76 -4.66 13.51
N GLY A 536 9.83 -5.98 13.66
CA GLY A 536 10.56 -6.88 12.75
C GLY A 536 9.82 -7.08 11.42
N ASP A 537 9.61 -5.98 10.71
CA ASP A 537 8.92 -5.89 9.42
C ASP A 537 9.96 -5.66 8.32
N LEU A 538 10.19 -6.70 7.52
CA LEU A 538 11.29 -6.74 6.57
C LEU A 538 11.00 -7.63 5.36
N ILE A 539 11.76 -7.39 4.30
CA ILE A 539 11.83 -8.28 3.14
C ILE A 539 13.26 -8.75 2.94
N VAL A 540 13.41 -9.98 2.45
CA VAL A 540 14.68 -10.52 1.96
C VAL A 540 14.57 -10.67 0.45
N ILE A 541 15.47 -10.04 -0.30
CA ILE A 541 15.55 -10.19 -1.75
C ILE A 541 16.76 -11.02 -2.16
N ASN A 542 16.58 -11.92 -3.12
CA ASN A 542 17.61 -12.79 -3.68
C ASN A 542 18.48 -12.03 -4.70
N ALA A 543 19.16 -10.99 -4.23
CA ALA A 543 20.13 -10.20 -4.98
C ALA A 543 21.19 -9.64 -4.04
N ALA A 544 22.42 -9.47 -4.53
CA ALA A 544 23.54 -8.91 -3.79
C ALA A 544 23.48 -7.38 -3.61
N ARG A 545 22.46 -6.73 -4.18
CA ARG A 545 22.25 -5.28 -4.18
C ARG A 545 20.77 -4.94 -4.06
N TRP A 546 20.42 -4.04 -3.14
CA TRP A 546 19.04 -3.65 -2.87
C TRP A 546 18.36 -2.98 -4.06
N GLU A 547 19.12 -2.30 -4.93
CA GLU A 547 18.58 -1.56 -6.08
C GLU A 547 17.88 -2.47 -7.11
N HIS A 548 18.13 -3.78 -7.08
CA HIS A 548 17.42 -4.75 -7.93
C HIS A 548 15.90 -4.74 -7.70
N LEU A 549 15.45 -4.37 -6.49
CA LEU A 549 14.03 -4.25 -6.16
C LEU A 549 13.31 -3.21 -7.02
N ILE A 550 14.00 -2.11 -7.37
CA ILE A 550 13.45 -1.01 -8.16
C ILE A 550 13.85 -1.16 -9.64
N TYR A 551 15.06 -1.65 -9.94
CA TYR A 551 15.56 -1.80 -11.30
C TYR A 551 14.73 -2.77 -12.16
N GLN A 552 14.33 -3.92 -11.60
CA GLN A 552 13.53 -4.90 -12.33
C GLN A 552 12.10 -4.38 -12.50
N PHE A 553 11.63 -4.20 -13.74
CA PHE A 553 10.24 -3.80 -14.00
C PHE A 553 9.34 -5.03 -14.03
N GLY A 554 8.64 -5.30 -12.92
CA GLY A 554 7.89 -6.54 -12.75
C GLY A 554 8.79 -7.73 -12.39
N GLY A 555 8.20 -8.93 -12.28
CA GLY A 555 8.95 -10.14 -11.91
C GLY A 555 9.35 -10.23 -10.43
N HIS A 556 8.99 -9.25 -9.58
CA HIS A 556 9.39 -9.18 -8.18
C HIS A 556 9.04 -10.42 -7.34
N HIS A 557 8.07 -11.23 -7.78
CA HIS A 557 7.72 -12.53 -7.18
C HIS A 557 8.79 -13.62 -7.36
N GLU A 558 9.84 -13.38 -8.16
CA GLU A 558 11.05 -14.22 -8.23
C GLU A 558 12.23 -13.63 -7.44
N LEU A 559 12.19 -12.31 -7.20
CA LEU A 559 13.25 -11.57 -6.49
C LEU A 559 13.03 -11.56 -4.97
N ILE A 560 11.80 -11.31 -4.52
CA ILE A 560 11.43 -11.32 -3.10
C ILE A 560 11.33 -12.78 -2.65
N GLU A 561 12.18 -13.15 -1.71
CA GLU A 561 12.30 -14.53 -1.21
C GLU A 561 11.54 -14.73 0.09
N TYR A 562 11.61 -13.75 0.99
CA TYR A 562 10.89 -13.74 2.26
C TYR A 562 10.23 -12.37 2.49
N VAL A 563 9.04 -12.40 3.07
CA VAL A 563 8.38 -11.23 3.65
C VAL A 563 7.99 -11.58 5.07
N VAL A 564 8.40 -10.71 6.00
CA VAL A 564 8.35 -10.93 7.44
C VAL A 564 7.59 -9.78 8.06
N ALA A 565 6.65 -10.09 8.94
CA ALA A 565 5.96 -9.10 9.77
C ALA A 565 6.02 -9.52 11.24
N LYS A 566 6.39 -8.60 12.13
CA LYS A 566 6.57 -8.87 13.58
C LYS A 566 7.51 -10.05 13.83
N GLY A 567 8.54 -10.19 13.00
CA GLY A 567 9.51 -11.29 13.03
C GLY A 567 9.00 -12.65 12.54
N LYS A 568 7.74 -12.79 12.11
CA LYS A 568 7.21 -14.04 11.56
C LYS A 568 7.28 -14.00 10.03
N VAL A 569 7.76 -15.06 9.39
CA VAL A 569 7.65 -15.21 7.93
C VAL A 569 6.18 -15.34 7.55
N ILE A 570 5.65 -14.35 6.81
CA ILE A 570 4.27 -14.31 6.32
C ILE A 570 4.17 -14.70 4.84
N TYR A 571 5.29 -14.71 4.14
CA TYR A 571 5.45 -15.30 2.82
C TYR A 571 6.89 -15.78 2.62
N LYS A 572 7.04 -16.98 2.05
CA LYS A 572 8.29 -17.55 1.55
C LYS A 572 8.08 -17.97 0.10
N ASN A 573 9.06 -17.69 -0.74
CA ASN A 573 9.05 -18.06 -2.15
C ASN A 573 9.47 -19.52 -2.34
N GLU A 574 8.52 -20.39 -2.66
CA GLU A 574 8.74 -21.84 -2.84
C GLU A 574 9.79 -22.21 -3.91
N ARG A 575 10.20 -21.28 -4.78
CA ARG A 575 11.25 -21.52 -5.79
C ARG A 575 12.67 -21.42 -5.25
N SER A 576 12.92 -20.84 -4.07
CA SER A 576 14.29 -20.70 -3.56
C SER A 576 14.94 -22.02 -3.13
N GLU A 577 14.15 -23.07 -2.91
CA GLU A 577 14.61 -24.42 -2.55
C GLU A 577 15.02 -25.28 -3.77
N ARG A 578 14.94 -24.77 -5.01
CA ARG A 578 15.19 -25.55 -6.25
C ARG A 578 16.53 -25.25 -6.94
N LYS A 579 17.55 -24.81 -6.20
CA LYS A 579 18.90 -24.55 -6.71
C LYS A 579 19.95 -25.39 -6.00
#